data_AF-A0A931YFP6-F1
#
_entry.id   AF-A0A931YFP6-F1
#
_cell.length_a   1.000
_cell.length_b   1.000
_cell.length_c   1.000
_cell.angle_alpha   90.00
_cell.angle_beta   90.00
_cell.angle_gamma   90.00
#
_symmetry.space_group_name_H-M   'P 1'
#
loop_
_entity.id
_entity.type
_entity.pdbx_description
1 polymer ?
#
loop_
_entity_poly.entity_id
_entity_poly.type
_entity_poly.pdbx_seq_one_letter_code
_entity_poly.pdbx_strand_id
1 'polypeptide(L)'
;MPAPMTRPRRALMFLIDGFDPAYVQPARMPRLAGLMRAGASTLDGRGVLPSLTNVNHVSLLTGTYPERHGLSTNFYYDRTTRTEVFMEQVTFVREPLLFERLKAAGWSTALVTAKEKLTKLLRRGLDSCVDMKTHPEGYRRTLGAPPDIFSLEINLWVLRMAREVAVRERPDFLYVATTDYPQHKLGPDEPAMQAYLAESDEILGQLVEAYDLSESIVVLTA
;
A
#
# COMPACT_ATOMS: atom_id res chain seq x y z
N MET A 1 -26.09 -1.54 21.10
CA MET A 1 -25.90 -2.05 19.73
C MET A 1 -25.19 -0.95 18.95
N PRO A 2 -24.00 -1.18 18.36
CA PRO A 2 -23.46 -0.19 17.43
C PRO A 2 -24.47 0.02 16.30
N ALA A 3 -24.63 1.26 15.86
CA ALA A 3 -25.51 1.59 14.75
C ALA A 3 -25.13 0.72 13.53
N PRO A 4 -26.09 0.26 12.71
CA PRO A 4 -25.78 -0.47 11.49
C PRO A 4 -24.83 0.39 10.66
N MET A 5 -23.63 -0.14 10.39
CA MET A 5 -22.66 0.55 9.55
C MET A 5 -23.30 0.76 8.18
N THR A 6 -23.50 2.02 7.80
CA THR A 6 -23.80 2.37 6.42
C THR A 6 -22.70 1.80 5.55
N ARG A 7 -23.07 1.16 4.43
CA ARG A 7 -22.08 0.61 3.50
C ARG A 7 -21.14 1.76 3.09
N PRO A 8 -19.81 1.61 3.28
CA PRO A 8 -18.88 2.67 2.94
C PRO A 8 -18.99 2.98 1.44
N ARG A 9 -18.86 4.26 1.09
CA ARG A 9 -18.84 4.71 -0.30
C ARG A 9 -17.45 4.68 -0.89
N ARG A 10 -16.42 4.86 -0.05
CA ARG A 10 -15.02 4.81 -0.46
C ARG A 10 -14.16 4.12 0.60
N ALA A 11 -13.03 3.59 0.18
CA ALA A 11 -12.02 3.02 1.04
C ALA A 11 -10.61 3.39 0.57
N LEU A 12 -9.76 3.73 1.54
CA LEU A 12 -8.34 4.01 1.36
C LEU A 12 -7.57 3.01 2.21
N MET A 13 -6.62 2.31 1.60
CA MET A 13 -5.82 1.33 2.30
C MET A 13 -4.34 1.55 2.03
N PHE A 14 -3.58 1.69 3.10
CA PHE A 14 -2.13 1.78 3.09
C PHE A 14 -1.52 0.45 3.50
N LEU A 15 -0.53 0.00 2.74
CA LEU A 15 0.49 -0.92 3.23
C LEU A 15 1.82 -0.17 3.25
N ILE A 16 2.31 0.09 4.46
CA ILE A 16 3.61 0.72 4.71
C ILE A 16 4.64 -0.39 4.87
N ASP A 17 5.36 -0.68 3.79
CA ASP A 17 6.28 -1.83 3.70
C ASP A 17 7.41 -1.71 4.74
N GLY A 18 7.66 -2.79 5.49
CA GLY A 18 8.66 -2.83 6.56
C GLY A 18 8.34 -2.02 7.83
N PHE A 19 7.10 -1.56 8.03
CA PHE A 19 6.72 -0.68 9.14
C PHE A 19 6.51 -1.43 10.46
N ASP A 20 7.62 -1.89 11.05
CA ASP A 20 7.66 -2.47 12.39
C ASP A 20 7.00 -1.53 13.43
N PRO A 21 6.24 -2.06 14.42
CA PRO A 21 5.62 -1.26 15.46
C PRO A 21 6.55 -0.25 16.16
N ALA A 22 7.86 -0.50 16.24
CA ALA A 22 8.84 0.43 16.81
C ALA A 22 8.95 1.76 16.03
N TYR A 23 8.56 1.80 14.76
CA TYR A 23 8.51 3.04 13.96
C TYR A 23 7.26 3.88 14.26
N VAL A 24 6.23 3.34 14.93
CA VAL A 24 5.03 4.11 15.29
C VAL A 24 5.33 5.00 16.49
N GLN A 25 5.53 6.30 16.23
CA GLN A 25 5.89 7.28 17.25
C GLN A 25 4.81 8.38 17.37
N PRO A 26 3.78 8.23 18.23
CA PRO A 26 2.65 9.16 18.31
C PRO A 26 3.02 10.63 18.56
N ALA A 27 4.13 10.90 19.25
CA ALA A 27 4.62 12.25 19.49
C ALA A 27 5.13 12.95 18.22
N ARG A 28 5.53 12.17 17.20
CA ARG A 28 6.04 12.67 15.91
C ARG A 28 5.06 12.46 14.76
N MET A 29 4.10 11.56 14.95
CA MET A 29 3.09 11.20 13.96
C MET A 29 1.68 11.57 14.47
N PRO A 30 1.39 12.87 14.68
CA PRO A 30 0.12 13.30 15.28
C PRO A 30 -1.11 12.95 14.43
N ARG A 31 -0.99 12.87 13.10
CA ARG A 31 -2.09 12.50 12.19
C ARG A 31 -2.46 11.03 12.37
N LEU A 32 -1.48 10.13 12.30
CA LEU A 32 -1.67 8.70 12.58
C LEU A 32 -2.16 8.47 14.00
N ALA A 33 -1.57 9.15 14.99
CA ALA A 33 -2.02 9.06 16.38
C ALA A 33 -3.48 9.51 16.54
N GLY A 34 -3.90 10.53 15.78
CA GLY A 34 -5.29 10.96 15.69
C GLY A 34 -6.20 9.86 15.15
N LEU A 35 -5.83 9.22 14.04
CA LEU A 35 -6.57 8.10 13.45
C LEU A 35 -6.66 6.91 14.40
N MET A 36 -5.57 6.57 15.09
CA MET A 36 -5.55 5.49 16.08
C MET A 36 -6.49 5.75 17.26
N ARG A 37 -6.60 7.01 17.72
CA ARG A 37 -7.54 7.39 18.79
C ARG A 37 -8.99 7.45 18.34
N ALA A 38 -9.24 7.86 17.10
CA ALA A 38 -10.58 8.02 16.56
C ALA A 38 -11.19 6.71 16.03
N GLY A 39 -10.34 5.75 15.65
CA GLY A 39 -10.74 4.45 15.10
C GLY A 39 -10.37 3.27 15.98
N ALA A 40 -10.15 2.12 15.34
CA ALA A 40 -9.59 0.94 15.98
C ALA A 40 -8.11 0.78 15.58
N SER A 41 -7.25 0.48 16.55
CA SER A 41 -5.83 0.27 16.29
C SER A 41 -5.26 -0.86 17.15
N THR A 42 -4.27 -1.56 16.60
CA THR A 42 -3.43 -2.52 17.31
C THR A 42 -2.02 -2.45 16.74
N LEU A 43 -1.03 -2.64 17.59
CA LEU A 43 0.37 -2.83 17.20
C LEU A 43 0.80 -4.30 17.31
N ASP A 44 -0.08 -5.17 17.79
CA ASP A 44 0.11 -6.63 17.83
C ASP A 44 -0.53 -7.26 16.59
N GLY A 45 0.05 -6.97 15.43
CA GLY A 45 -0.32 -7.55 14.14
C GLY A 45 0.75 -8.54 13.66
N ARG A 46 0.34 -9.56 12.91
CA ARG A 46 1.27 -10.53 12.32
C ARG A 46 1.06 -10.63 10.82
N GLY A 47 2.13 -10.38 10.07
CA GLY A 47 2.20 -10.72 8.66
C GLY A 47 2.22 -12.24 8.44
N VAL A 48 2.09 -12.62 7.18
CA VAL A 48 2.24 -14.00 6.72
C VAL A 48 3.72 -14.38 6.65
N LEU A 49 4.00 -15.65 6.95
CA LEU A 49 5.32 -16.25 6.76
C LEU A 49 5.41 -16.99 5.41
N PRO A 50 6.50 -16.80 4.63
CA PRO A 50 7.62 -15.92 4.94
C PRO A 50 7.25 -14.44 4.78
N SER A 51 7.82 -13.58 5.64
CA SER A 51 7.55 -12.14 5.74
C SER A 51 8.18 -11.36 4.57
N LEU A 52 7.78 -11.70 3.36
CA LEU A 52 8.21 -11.07 2.11
C LEU A 52 7.10 -10.14 1.61
N THR A 53 7.50 -9.01 1.00
CA THR A 53 6.61 -7.99 0.43
C THR A 53 5.52 -8.61 -0.47
N ASN A 54 5.89 -9.31 -1.53
CA ASN A 54 4.93 -9.87 -2.50
C ASN A 54 3.96 -10.88 -1.86
N VAL A 55 4.45 -11.68 -0.92
CA VAL A 55 3.64 -12.68 -0.21
C VAL A 55 2.59 -11.99 0.65
N ASN A 56 2.97 -10.96 1.41
CA ASN A 56 2.08 -10.23 2.30
C ASN A 56 1.07 -9.38 1.54
N HIS A 57 1.47 -8.64 0.49
CA HIS A 57 0.54 -7.91 -0.37
C HIS A 57 -0.56 -8.83 -0.93
N VAL A 58 -0.17 -9.99 -1.47
CA VAL A 58 -1.12 -10.92 -2.07
C VAL A 58 -1.97 -11.61 -1.00
N SER A 59 -1.40 -11.94 0.15
CA SER A 59 -2.17 -12.49 1.28
C SER A 59 -3.26 -11.52 1.72
N LEU A 60 -2.89 -10.25 1.91
CA LEU A 60 -3.78 -9.18 2.32
C LEU A 60 -4.89 -8.93 1.28
N LEU A 61 -4.53 -8.84 0.00
CA LEU A 61 -5.49 -8.52 -1.07
C LEU A 61 -6.32 -9.73 -1.49
N THR A 62 -5.92 -10.96 -1.21
CA THR A 62 -6.78 -12.14 -1.43
C THR A 62 -7.59 -12.52 -0.19
N GLY A 63 -7.15 -12.08 1.00
CA GLY A 63 -7.69 -12.54 2.28
C GLY A 63 -7.37 -14.01 2.57
N THR A 64 -6.29 -14.55 1.99
CA THR A 64 -5.92 -15.96 2.10
C THR A 64 -4.42 -16.14 2.38
N TYR A 65 -4.01 -17.34 2.76
CA TYR A 65 -2.61 -17.70 2.98
C TYR A 65 -1.91 -18.20 1.70
N PRO A 66 -0.55 -18.27 1.67
CA PRO A 66 0.25 -18.67 0.52
C PRO A 66 -0.16 -19.99 -0.12
N GLU A 67 -0.61 -20.93 0.71
CA GLU A 67 -1.10 -22.24 0.28
C GLU A 67 -2.28 -22.14 -0.69
N ARG A 68 -3.12 -21.09 -0.56
CA ARG A 68 -4.26 -20.83 -1.45
C ARG A 68 -3.88 -19.94 -2.62
N HIS A 69 -3.37 -18.74 -2.36
CA HIS A 69 -3.10 -17.77 -3.44
C HIS A 69 -1.86 -18.10 -4.27
N GLY A 70 -0.99 -19.02 -3.81
CA GLY A 70 0.09 -19.61 -4.59
C GLY A 70 1.43 -18.88 -4.54
N LEU A 71 1.55 -17.76 -3.80
CA LEU A 71 2.81 -17.02 -3.66
C LEU A 71 3.40 -17.22 -2.27
N SER A 72 4.50 -17.96 -2.19
CA SER A 72 5.26 -18.19 -0.96
C SER A 72 6.70 -17.65 -1.02
N THR A 73 7.12 -17.10 -2.16
CA THR A 73 8.50 -16.64 -2.41
C THR A 73 8.50 -15.66 -3.60
N ASN A 74 9.63 -14.98 -3.83
CA ASN A 74 9.84 -14.13 -5.00
C ASN A 74 10.23 -14.93 -6.25
N PHE A 75 10.82 -16.11 -6.08
CA PHE A 75 11.20 -17.00 -7.19
C PHE A 75 11.27 -18.45 -6.73
N TYR A 76 11.16 -19.37 -7.68
CA TYR A 76 11.45 -20.78 -7.47
C TYR A 76 12.41 -21.30 -8.54
N TYR A 77 13.12 -22.38 -8.21
CA TYR A 77 13.99 -23.06 -9.16
C TYR A 77 13.22 -24.21 -9.84
N ASP A 78 12.99 -24.10 -11.15
CA ASP A 78 12.40 -25.18 -11.94
C ASP A 78 13.48 -26.21 -12.27
N ARG A 79 13.34 -27.42 -11.73
CA ARG A 79 14.31 -28.51 -11.92
C ARG A 79 14.26 -29.12 -13.33
N THR A 80 13.16 -28.94 -14.05
CA THR A 80 12.96 -29.46 -15.42
C THR A 80 13.72 -28.61 -16.41
N THR A 81 13.51 -27.29 -16.36
CA THR A 81 14.19 -26.32 -17.24
C THR A 81 15.56 -25.90 -16.71
N ARG A 82 15.85 -26.18 -15.43
CA ARG A 82 17.06 -25.77 -14.69
C ARG A 82 17.24 -24.25 -14.60
N THR A 83 16.13 -23.52 -14.53
CA THR A 83 16.12 -22.05 -14.48
C THR A 83 15.39 -21.52 -13.25
N GLU A 84 15.80 -20.34 -12.80
CA GLU A 84 15.04 -19.56 -11.81
C GLU A 84 13.84 -18.90 -12.48
N VAL A 85 12.67 -19.04 -11.86
CA VAL A 85 11.41 -18.44 -12.33
C VAL A 85 10.93 -17.43 -11.29
N PHE A 86 10.95 -16.16 -11.67
CA PHE A 86 10.47 -15.05 -10.84
C PHE A 86 8.94 -14.98 -10.82
N MET A 87 8.37 -14.94 -9.61
CA MET A 87 6.93 -14.95 -9.35
C MET A 87 6.36 -13.53 -9.30
N GLU A 88 6.63 -12.72 -10.33
CA GLU A 88 6.31 -11.28 -10.33
C GLU A 88 5.09 -10.92 -11.21
N GLN A 89 4.45 -11.94 -11.80
CA GLN A 89 3.31 -11.77 -12.69
C GLN A 89 2.02 -12.22 -12.01
N VAL A 90 0.91 -11.54 -12.32
CA VAL A 90 -0.42 -11.88 -11.78
C VAL A 90 -0.87 -13.31 -12.12
N THR A 91 -0.28 -13.95 -13.14
CA THR A 91 -0.55 -15.35 -13.49
C THR A 91 -0.17 -16.34 -12.39
N PHE A 92 0.68 -15.95 -11.45
CA PHE A 92 1.01 -16.76 -10.27
C PHE A 92 -0.03 -16.65 -9.15
N VAL A 93 -0.92 -15.64 -9.18
CA VAL A 93 -1.96 -15.43 -8.17
C VAL A 93 -3.19 -16.26 -8.48
N ARG A 94 -3.44 -17.29 -7.66
CA ARG A 94 -4.50 -18.30 -7.88
C ARG A 94 -5.88 -17.89 -7.36
N GLU A 95 -5.94 -16.91 -6.46
CA GLU A 95 -7.19 -16.44 -5.84
C GLU A 95 -7.58 -15.06 -6.37
N PRO A 96 -8.88 -14.72 -6.44
CA PRO A 96 -9.32 -13.39 -6.84
C PRO A 96 -8.83 -12.30 -5.87
N LEU A 97 -8.23 -11.25 -6.41
CA LEU A 97 -7.82 -10.08 -5.63
C LEU A 97 -9.04 -9.29 -5.16
N LEU A 98 -8.88 -8.54 -4.08
CA LEU A 98 -9.88 -7.62 -3.56
C LEU A 98 -10.33 -6.63 -4.64
N PHE A 99 -9.42 -6.16 -5.49
CA PHE A 99 -9.74 -5.33 -6.64
C PHE A 99 -10.78 -5.96 -7.56
N GLU A 100 -10.63 -7.26 -7.88
CA GLU A 100 -11.58 -7.99 -8.74
C GLU A 100 -12.95 -8.12 -8.07
N ARG A 101 -12.95 -8.41 -6.76
CA ARG A 101 -14.19 -8.52 -5.96
C ARG A 101 -14.92 -7.19 -5.86
N LEU A 102 -14.20 -6.10 -5.64
CA LEU A 102 -14.73 -4.74 -5.57
C LEU A 102 -15.28 -4.29 -6.93
N LYS A 103 -14.54 -4.55 -8.01
CA LYS A 103 -14.99 -4.24 -9.37
C LYS A 103 -16.25 -5.02 -9.76
N ALA A 104 -16.34 -6.29 -9.39
CA ALA A 104 -17.57 -7.07 -9.55
C ALA A 104 -18.76 -6.50 -8.74
N ALA A 105 -18.48 -5.79 -7.64
CA ALA A 105 -19.47 -5.06 -6.85
C ALA A 105 -19.72 -3.62 -7.32
N GLY A 106 -19.17 -3.22 -8.47
CA GLY A 106 -19.36 -1.92 -9.10
C GLY A 106 -18.44 -0.81 -8.61
N TRP A 107 -17.38 -1.12 -7.87
CA TRP A 107 -16.41 -0.14 -7.36
C TRP A 107 -15.30 0.11 -8.38
N SER A 108 -14.93 1.37 -8.54
CA SER A 108 -13.70 1.77 -9.21
C SER A 108 -12.49 1.55 -8.30
N THR A 109 -11.38 1.05 -8.87
CA THR A 109 -10.20 0.67 -8.08
C THR A 109 -8.90 1.23 -8.64
N ALA A 110 -8.02 1.67 -7.74
CA ALA A 110 -6.71 2.22 -8.10
C ALA A 110 -5.59 1.71 -7.18
N LEU A 111 -4.39 1.56 -7.75
CA LEU A 111 -3.15 1.25 -7.04
C LEU A 111 -2.15 2.39 -7.25
N VAL A 112 -1.49 2.83 -6.17
CA VAL A 112 -0.34 3.73 -6.24
C VAL A 112 0.83 3.10 -5.50
N THR A 113 1.98 2.96 -6.16
CA THR A 113 3.19 2.38 -5.57
C THR A 113 4.46 2.93 -6.21
N ALA A 114 5.63 2.63 -5.64
CA ALA A 114 6.91 2.84 -6.30
C ALA A 114 7.34 1.63 -7.16
N LYS A 115 6.92 0.40 -6.80
CA LYS A 115 7.47 -0.85 -7.35
C LYS A 115 6.69 -1.30 -8.60
N GLU A 116 7.27 -1.15 -9.81
CA GLU A 116 6.69 -1.64 -11.09
C GLU A 116 6.33 -3.14 -11.05
N LYS A 117 7.14 -3.95 -10.35
CA LYS A 117 6.89 -5.38 -10.19
C LYS A 117 5.59 -5.65 -9.43
N LEU A 118 5.27 -4.82 -8.45
CA LEU A 118 4.04 -4.95 -7.67
C LEU A 118 2.81 -4.62 -8.54
N THR A 119 2.91 -3.62 -9.42
CA THR A 119 1.89 -3.34 -10.44
C THR A 119 1.58 -4.58 -11.29
N LYS A 120 2.61 -5.28 -11.78
CA LYS A 120 2.44 -6.48 -12.62
C LYS A 120 1.79 -7.64 -11.86
N LEU A 121 2.09 -7.77 -10.57
CA LEU A 121 1.55 -8.82 -9.71
C LEU A 121 0.08 -8.57 -9.33
N LEU A 122 -0.30 -7.30 -9.12
CA LEU A 122 -1.61 -6.90 -8.58
C LEU A 122 -2.60 -6.34 -9.62
N ARG A 123 -2.24 -6.36 -10.91
CA ARG A 123 -3.01 -5.71 -12.00
C ARG A 123 -4.45 -6.16 -12.20
N ARG A 124 -4.85 -7.36 -11.76
CA ARG A 124 -6.22 -7.85 -12.01
C ARG A 124 -7.21 -7.04 -11.17
N GLY A 125 -8.25 -6.54 -11.83
CA GLY A 125 -9.32 -5.77 -11.19
C GLY A 125 -9.08 -4.26 -11.14
N LEU A 126 -7.84 -3.78 -11.36
CA LEU A 126 -7.53 -2.36 -11.36
C LEU A 126 -8.16 -1.61 -12.54
N ASP A 127 -8.67 -0.40 -12.28
CA ASP A 127 -9.05 0.57 -13.32
C ASP A 127 -7.90 1.54 -13.61
N SER A 128 -7.14 1.87 -12.57
CA SER A 128 -5.97 2.75 -12.65
C SER A 128 -4.80 2.19 -11.85
N CYS A 129 -3.59 2.40 -12.33
CA CYS A 129 -2.38 2.07 -11.61
C CYS A 129 -1.30 3.11 -11.89
N VAL A 130 -0.67 3.59 -10.83
CA VAL A 130 0.39 4.58 -10.91
C VAL A 130 1.63 4.03 -10.22
N ASP A 131 2.71 3.88 -10.97
CA ASP A 131 4.04 3.64 -10.41
C ASP A 131 5.08 4.64 -10.90
N MET A 132 6.29 4.56 -10.34
CA MET A 132 7.37 5.49 -10.68
C MET A 132 7.74 5.48 -12.17
N LYS A 133 7.39 4.45 -12.95
CA LYS A 133 7.66 4.39 -14.39
C LYS A 133 6.45 4.72 -15.24
N THR A 134 5.26 4.30 -14.81
CA THR A 134 4.03 4.34 -15.62
C THR A 134 3.05 5.46 -15.21
N HIS A 135 3.47 6.39 -14.35
CA HIS A 135 2.66 7.54 -13.95
C HIS A 135 2.26 8.45 -15.13
N PRO A 136 0.97 8.81 -15.28
CA PRO A 136 0.51 9.72 -16.32
C PRO A 136 1.23 11.08 -16.32
N GLU A 137 1.46 11.65 -17.51
CA GLU A 137 2.17 12.94 -17.68
C GLU A 137 1.49 14.08 -16.90
N GLY A 138 0.16 14.04 -16.77
CA GLY A 138 -0.62 15.01 -16.00
C GLY A 138 -0.24 15.06 -14.51
N TYR A 139 0.23 13.96 -13.94
CA TYR A 139 0.74 13.93 -12.57
C TYR A 139 2.19 14.38 -12.49
N ARG A 140 3.02 14.06 -13.49
CA ARG A 140 4.41 14.51 -13.60
C ARG A 140 4.51 16.04 -13.60
N ARG A 141 3.56 16.74 -14.23
CA ARG A 141 3.53 18.22 -14.21
C ARG A 141 3.28 18.80 -12.82
N THR A 142 2.64 18.07 -11.92
CA THR A 142 2.29 18.54 -10.58
C THR A 142 3.32 18.13 -9.53
N LEU A 143 3.83 16.90 -9.59
CA LEU A 143 4.73 16.34 -8.57
C LEU A 143 6.18 16.22 -9.04
N GLY A 144 6.47 16.52 -10.30
CA GLY A 144 7.78 16.31 -10.90
C GLY A 144 8.05 14.83 -11.21
N ALA A 145 9.31 14.56 -11.56
CA ALA A 145 9.78 13.19 -11.74
C ALA A 145 9.87 12.47 -10.39
N PRO A 146 9.62 11.15 -10.32
CA PRO A 146 9.87 10.39 -9.12
C PRO A 146 11.36 10.42 -8.77
N PRO A 147 11.71 10.39 -7.48
CA PRO A 147 13.10 10.27 -7.04
C PRO A 147 13.63 8.86 -7.30
N ASP A 148 14.89 8.62 -6.94
CA ASP A 148 15.49 7.29 -7.02
C ASP A 148 14.71 6.29 -6.14
N ILE A 149 14.59 5.04 -6.58
CA ILE A 149 13.86 4.01 -5.83
C ILE A 149 14.56 3.65 -4.50
N PHE A 150 15.87 3.89 -4.41
CA PHE A 150 16.71 3.71 -3.24
C PHE A 150 16.92 5.05 -2.51
N SER A 151 15.83 5.76 -2.25
CA SER A 151 15.80 7.04 -1.53
C SER A 151 14.74 7.04 -0.43
N LEU A 152 14.81 7.97 0.52
CA LEU A 152 13.75 8.15 1.52
C LEU A 152 12.53 8.82 0.89
N GLU A 153 12.79 9.71 -0.06
CA GLU A 153 11.84 10.56 -0.74
C GLU A 153 10.86 9.77 -1.61
N ILE A 154 11.19 8.54 -2.02
CA ILE A 154 10.32 7.72 -2.87
C ILE A 154 8.96 7.47 -2.22
N ASN A 155 8.92 7.21 -0.91
CA ASN A 155 7.67 6.97 -0.21
C ASN A 155 6.87 8.27 -0.04
N LEU A 156 7.55 9.39 0.17
CA LEU A 156 6.90 10.71 0.19
C LEU A 156 6.26 11.02 -1.16
N TRP A 157 6.95 10.71 -2.26
CA TRP A 157 6.42 10.85 -3.61
C TRP A 157 5.20 9.94 -3.83
N VAL A 158 5.24 8.67 -3.40
CA VAL A 158 4.10 7.74 -3.47
C VAL A 158 2.88 8.29 -2.74
N LEU A 159 3.05 8.81 -1.51
CA LEU A 159 1.96 9.38 -0.73
C LEU A 159 1.37 10.64 -1.38
N ARG A 160 2.23 11.53 -1.89
CA ARG A 160 1.79 12.73 -2.65
C ARG A 160 1.07 12.34 -3.94
N MET A 161 1.54 11.31 -4.64
CA MET A 161 0.90 10.77 -5.84
C MET A 161 -0.48 10.18 -5.52
N ALA A 162 -0.57 9.41 -4.43
CA ALA A 162 -1.83 8.86 -3.97
C ALA A 162 -2.85 9.95 -3.64
N ARG A 163 -2.42 11.09 -3.09
CA ARG A 163 -3.28 12.27 -2.90
C ARG A 163 -3.80 12.82 -4.23
N GLU A 164 -2.96 12.95 -5.24
CA GLU A 164 -3.41 13.42 -6.56
C GLU A 164 -4.41 12.45 -7.20
N VAL A 165 -4.17 11.14 -7.12
CA VAL A 165 -5.12 10.11 -7.59
C VAL A 165 -6.43 10.18 -6.80
N ALA A 166 -6.37 10.30 -5.48
CA ALA A 166 -7.55 10.38 -4.61
C ALA A 166 -8.44 11.58 -4.92
N VAL A 167 -7.86 12.70 -5.33
CA VAL A 167 -8.58 13.95 -5.64
C VAL A 167 -9.05 14.00 -7.09
N ARG A 168 -8.22 13.59 -8.05
CA ARG A 168 -8.52 13.72 -9.49
C ARG A 168 -9.36 12.58 -10.03
N GLU A 169 -9.00 11.35 -9.70
CA GLU A 169 -9.70 10.15 -10.18
C GLU A 169 -10.82 9.74 -9.23
N ARG A 170 -10.68 10.07 -7.94
CA ARG A 170 -11.65 9.74 -6.88
C ARG A 170 -12.11 8.26 -6.91
N PRO A 171 -11.19 7.28 -6.94
CA PRO A 171 -11.57 5.88 -6.94
C PRO A 171 -12.35 5.53 -5.67
N ASP A 172 -13.25 4.55 -5.78
CA ASP A 172 -13.98 4.00 -4.65
C ASP A 172 -13.04 3.22 -3.74
N PHE A 173 -12.05 2.50 -4.30
CA PHE A 173 -10.97 1.88 -3.53
C PHE A 173 -9.60 2.32 -4.02
N LEU A 174 -8.82 2.95 -3.14
CA LEU A 174 -7.42 3.32 -3.37
C LEU A 174 -6.51 2.49 -2.47
N TYR A 175 -5.62 1.72 -3.09
CA TYR A 175 -4.57 0.98 -2.40
C TYR A 175 -3.22 1.66 -2.61
N VAL A 176 -2.53 2.00 -1.52
CA VAL A 176 -1.25 2.71 -1.52
C VAL A 176 -0.19 1.80 -0.91
N ALA A 177 0.86 1.50 -1.66
CA ALA A 177 1.92 0.59 -1.26
C ALA A 177 3.29 1.26 -1.35
N THR A 178 3.95 1.44 -0.20
CA THR A 178 5.29 2.04 -0.13
C THR A 178 6.41 1.01 -0.36
N THR A 179 7.66 1.42 -0.21
CA THR A 179 8.82 0.53 -0.11
C THR A 179 9.37 0.51 1.30
N ASP A 180 10.09 -0.56 1.59
CA ASP A 180 10.83 -0.85 2.82
C ASP A 180 12.28 -0.29 2.80
N TYR A 181 12.63 0.53 1.79
CA TYR A 181 13.98 1.08 1.67
C TYR A 181 14.39 1.90 2.90
N PRO A 182 13.58 2.86 3.41
CA PRO A 182 13.92 3.60 4.63
C PRO A 182 14.21 2.68 5.82
N GLN A 183 13.39 1.67 6.04
CA GLN A 183 13.44 0.75 7.18
C GLN A 183 14.61 -0.23 7.08
N HIS A 184 15.02 -0.58 5.85
CA HIS A 184 16.26 -1.31 5.61
C HIS A 184 17.53 -0.49 5.90
N LYS A 185 17.44 0.84 5.91
CA LYS A 185 18.60 1.73 6.04
C LYS A 185 18.73 2.38 7.40
N LEU A 186 17.60 2.68 8.06
CA LEU A 186 17.57 3.48 9.26
C LEU A 186 16.73 2.82 10.35
N GLY A 187 17.26 2.81 11.57
CA GLY A 187 16.53 2.44 12.77
C GLY A 187 15.51 3.51 13.18
N PRO A 188 14.52 3.16 14.04
CA PRO A 188 13.44 4.06 14.44
C PRO A 188 13.91 5.28 15.25
N ASP A 189 15.03 5.17 15.96
CA ASP A 189 15.55 6.24 16.81
C ASP A 189 16.48 7.22 16.06
N GLU A 190 16.82 6.93 14.81
CA GLU A 190 17.71 7.78 14.04
C GLU A 190 17.03 9.11 13.66
N PRO A 191 17.71 10.27 13.81
CA PRO A 191 17.12 11.57 13.50
C PRO A 191 16.57 11.69 12.08
N ALA A 192 17.24 11.08 11.10
CA ALA A 192 16.79 11.07 9.71
C ALA A 192 15.47 10.27 9.54
N MET A 193 15.34 9.12 10.21
CA MET A 193 14.10 8.34 10.23
C MET A 193 12.98 9.11 10.93
N GLN A 194 13.27 9.75 12.07
CA GLN A 194 12.27 10.55 12.79
C GLN A 194 11.74 11.73 11.96
N ALA A 195 12.61 12.40 11.20
CA ALA A 195 12.21 13.45 10.27
C ALA A 195 11.35 12.88 9.13
N TYR A 196 11.77 11.77 8.53
CA TYR A 196 11.02 11.06 7.49
C TYR A 196 9.63 10.62 7.95
N LEU A 197 9.50 10.09 9.17
CA LEU A 197 8.22 9.67 9.75
C LEU A 197 7.29 10.86 9.98
N ALA A 198 7.81 11.98 10.49
CA ALA A 198 7.02 13.20 10.69
C ALA A 198 6.51 13.78 9.36
N GLU A 199 7.35 13.81 8.31
CA GLU A 199 6.91 14.26 6.99
C GLU A 199 5.91 13.29 6.36
N SER A 200 6.16 11.98 6.45
CA SER A 200 5.24 10.96 5.95
C SER A 200 3.87 11.05 6.62
N ASP A 201 3.83 11.28 7.94
CA ASP A 201 2.60 11.45 8.71
C ASP A 201 1.77 12.66 8.25
N GLU A 202 2.44 13.79 8.00
CA GLU A 202 1.75 15.00 7.51
C GLU A 202 1.16 14.79 6.11
N ILE A 203 1.91 14.19 5.17
CA ILE A 203 1.40 13.89 3.83
C ILE A 203 0.26 12.87 3.89
N LEU A 204 0.39 11.84 4.74
CA LEU A 204 -0.66 10.86 4.96
C LEU A 204 -1.94 11.53 5.48
N GLY A 205 -1.82 12.44 6.46
CA GLY A 205 -2.94 13.22 6.97
C GLY A 205 -3.64 14.01 5.86
N GLN A 206 -2.88 14.70 5.01
CA GLN A 206 -3.41 15.47 3.87
C GLN A 206 -4.11 14.60 2.83
N LEU A 207 -3.66 13.36 2.63
CA LEU A 207 -4.33 12.39 1.77
C LEU A 207 -5.63 11.90 2.42
N VAL A 208 -5.63 11.60 3.72
CA VAL A 208 -6.84 11.19 4.45
C VAL A 208 -7.90 12.28 4.47
N GLU A 209 -7.50 13.56 4.56
CA GLU A 209 -8.41 14.72 4.46
C GLU A 209 -9.18 14.78 3.12
N ALA A 210 -8.74 14.08 2.06
CA ALA A 210 -9.48 13.96 0.80
C ALA A 210 -10.68 12.99 0.88
N TYR A 211 -10.91 12.35 2.04
CA TYR A 211 -11.99 11.40 2.29
C TYR A 211 -12.89 11.90 3.41
N ASP A 212 -14.21 11.79 3.20
CA ASP A 212 -15.19 11.98 4.27
C ASP A 212 -15.25 10.71 5.11
N LEU A 213 -14.68 10.76 6.32
CA LEU A 213 -14.60 9.63 7.24
C LEU A 213 -15.94 9.19 7.83
N SER A 214 -17.03 9.94 7.62
CA SER A 214 -18.38 9.49 7.98
C SER A 214 -18.95 8.47 6.98
N GLU A 215 -18.41 8.44 5.76
CA GLU A 215 -18.84 7.54 4.68
C GLU A 215 -17.69 6.72 4.07
N SER A 216 -16.46 6.88 4.57
CA SER A 216 -15.25 6.22 4.05
C SER A 216 -14.52 5.41 5.12
N ILE A 217 -13.83 4.35 4.71
CA ILE A 217 -12.95 3.56 5.58
C ILE A 217 -11.50 3.85 5.22
N VAL A 218 -10.66 4.08 6.23
CA VAL A 218 -9.21 4.16 6.07
C VAL A 218 -8.58 3.01 6.84
N VAL A 219 -7.72 2.23 6.18
CA VAL A 219 -6.96 1.13 6.78
C VAL A 219 -5.47 1.40 6.58
N LEU A 220 -4.67 1.19 7.63
CA LEU A 220 -3.21 1.23 7.54
C LEU A 220 -2.63 -0.02 8.16
N THR A 221 -1.72 -0.67 7.45
CA THR A 221 -1.03 -1.90 7.87
C THR A 221 0.37 -1.97 7.24
N ALA A 222 1.09 -3.06 7.48
CA ALA A 222 2.44 -3.32 7.00
C ALA A 222 2.56 -4.75 6.47
#